data_AF-A0A1Q3B7B5-F1
#
_entry.id   AF-A0A1Q3B7B5-F1
#
_cell.length_a   1.000
_cell.length_b   1.000
_cell.length_c   1.000
_cell.angle_alpha   90.00
_cell.angle_beta   90.00
_cell.angle_gamma   90.00
#
_symmetry.space_group_name_H-M   'P 1'
#
loop_
_entity.id
_entity.type
_entity.pdbx_description
1 polymer ?
#
loop_
_entity_poly.entity_id
_entity_poly.type
_entity_poly.pdbx_seq_one_letter_code
_entity_poly.pdbx_strand_id
1 'polypeptide(L)'
;MYHKGGFWKNGAVFSRHDPTPVAGKARKFYPADDVNRSQVCFLSITPVTVLILLAGRFWGERVVFLKQLPSGLLLVTGPFKVNGVPLRWVNQSYAIATSTKVDISGVDVEKFDDQYFTKEAEKKKKGEGEFFEAEKKVLPEEKKDDQKAVDAPLIKAIEEVAEFKVYLAARFSLQSGMKTQELAFWRNGLSYHHVSLPRSHFLLVLLLLLLIVNDLIAQIL
;
A
#
# COMPACT_ATOMS: atom_id res chain seq x y z
N MET A 1 -3.57 16.59 23.98
CA MET A 1 -3.33 16.31 25.41
C MET A 1 -2.10 17.08 25.89
N TYR A 2 -2.32 18.16 26.65
CA TYR A 2 -1.27 18.87 27.36
C TYR A 2 -0.96 18.12 28.65
N HIS A 3 0.17 17.44 28.72
CA HIS A 3 0.76 17.00 29.98
C HIS A 3 2.25 17.34 30.02
N LYS A 4 2.56 18.64 30.13
CA LYS A 4 3.79 19.13 30.75
C LYS A 4 3.51 20.47 31.44
N GLY A 5 2.53 20.46 32.34
CA GLY A 5 2.37 21.51 33.36
C GLY A 5 2.91 20.97 34.68
N GLY A 6 3.96 21.60 35.22
CA GLY A 6 4.39 21.38 36.61
C GLY A 6 5.62 20.49 36.81
N PHE A 7 6.76 20.82 36.18
CA PHE A 7 8.06 20.26 36.60
C PHE A 7 9.07 21.38 36.83
N TRP A 8 8.74 22.33 37.71
CA TRP A 8 9.63 23.45 38.05
C TRP A 8 9.92 23.54 39.56
N LYS A 9 9.56 22.52 40.35
CA LYS A 9 9.76 22.52 41.81
C LYS A 9 10.58 21.37 42.39
N ASN A 10 10.93 20.34 41.62
CA ASN A 10 11.80 19.26 42.11
C ASN A 10 13.05 19.21 41.24
N GLY A 11 14.18 19.62 41.81
CA GLY A 11 15.49 19.60 41.17
C GLY A 11 15.91 18.17 40.83
N ALA A 12 15.54 17.69 39.65
CA ALA A 12 16.24 16.58 39.03
C ALA A 12 17.63 17.09 38.63
N VAL A 13 18.64 16.72 39.40
CA VAL A 13 20.03 16.88 38.98
C VAL A 13 20.21 16.02 37.73
N PHE A 14 20.41 16.65 36.59
CA PHE A 14 20.86 15.98 35.38
C PHE A 14 22.13 15.18 35.71
N SER A 15 22.15 13.87 35.41
CA SER A 15 23.36 13.07 35.52
C SER A 15 24.46 13.73 34.69
N ARG A 16 25.41 14.37 35.37
CA ARG A 16 26.62 14.89 34.73
C ARG A 16 27.57 13.71 34.58
N HIS A 17 27.96 13.42 33.34
CA HIS A 17 29.08 12.52 33.10
C HIS A 17 30.35 13.27 33.50
N ASP A 18 30.95 12.91 34.64
CA ASP A 18 32.29 13.34 34.95
C ASP A 18 33.27 12.67 33.96
N PRO A 19 34.14 13.43 33.28
CA PRO A 19 35.03 12.85 32.29
C PRO A 19 36.12 12.04 33.00
N THR A 20 36.07 10.71 32.88
CA THR A 20 37.24 9.87 33.15
C THR A 20 38.33 10.18 32.13
N PRO A 21 39.56 10.51 32.54
CA PRO A 21 40.67 10.70 31.61
C PRO A 21 41.10 9.30 31.12
N VAL A 22 41.19 9.02 29.81
CA VAL A 22 42.37 9.23 28.94
C VAL A 22 42.03 8.89 27.47
N ALA A 23 42.64 9.67 26.57
CA ALA A 23 43.10 9.35 25.20
C ALA A 23 42.26 8.44 24.28
N GLY A 24 41.53 9.08 23.37
CA GLY A 24 40.98 8.47 22.16
C GLY A 24 39.96 9.42 21.55
N LYS A 25 40.14 9.80 20.27
CA LYS A 25 39.31 10.77 19.54
C LYS A 25 37.80 10.56 19.82
N ALA A 26 37.04 11.66 19.90
CA ALA A 26 35.59 11.64 20.09
C ALA A 26 34.93 10.57 19.19
N ARG A 27 34.08 9.71 19.78
CA ARG A 27 33.35 8.69 18.99
C ARG A 27 32.52 9.42 17.93
N LYS A 28 32.68 9.04 16.66
CA LYS A 28 31.91 9.54 15.49
C LYS A 28 30.46 9.01 15.50
N PHE A 29 29.89 8.82 16.69
CA PHE A 29 28.67 8.05 16.93
C PHE A 29 27.57 9.01 17.36
N TYR A 30 26.57 9.20 16.49
CA TYR A 30 25.34 9.91 16.84
C TYR A 30 24.45 8.98 17.70
N PRO A 31 23.95 9.40 18.88
CA PRO A 31 22.80 8.75 19.51
C PRO A 31 21.59 9.01 18.62
N ALA A 32 21.20 7.95 17.92
CA ALA A 32 20.31 7.95 16.77
C ALA A 32 18.83 7.96 17.17
N ASP A 33 18.38 8.92 17.98
CA ASP A 33 16.95 9.17 18.13
C ASP A 33 16.40 9.81 16.84
N ASP A 34 16.43 9.05 15.75
CA ASP A 34 15.57 9.26 14.58
C ASP A 34 14.16 8.85 15.00
N VAL A 35 13.41 9.80 15.53
CA VAL A 35 12.03 9.60 15.92
C VAL A 35 11.20 9.29 14.68
N ASN A 36 10.49 8.16 14.76
CA ASN A 36 9.61 7.55 13.77
C ASN A 36 9.09 8.50 12.68
N ARG A 37 9.70 8.46 11.49
CA ARG A 37 9.06 9.02 10.30
C ARG A 37 7.84 8.17 10.00
N SER A 38 6.65 8.70 10.30
CA SER A 38 5.38 8.09 9.90
C SER A 38 5.45 7.80 8.40
N GLN A 39 5.30 6.54 8.03
CA GLN A 39 5.35 6.15 6.63
C GLN A 39 4.13 6.74 5.94
N VAL A 40 4.39 7.70 5.06
CA VAL A 40 3.34 8.42 4.33
C VAL A 40 2.76 7.46 3.31
N CYS A 41 1.55 7.01 3.57
CA CYS A 41 0.74 6.36 2.54
C CYS A 41 0.35 7.43 1.53
N PHE A 42 0.64 7.18 0.26
CA PHE A 42 0.08 7.97 -0.82
C PHE A 42 -1.46 8.00 -0.69
N LEU A 43 -2.06 9.21 -0.75
CA LEU A 43 -3.48 9.45 -0.48
C LEU A 43 -4.47 8.62 -1.33
N SER A 44 -4.01 7.99 -2.42
CA SER A 44 -4.86 7.24 -3.36
C SER A 44 -4.94 5.74 -3.09
N ILE A 45 -4.11 5.16 -2.21
CA ILE A 45 -4.08 3.70 -2.01
C ILE A 45 -5.01 3.33 -0.87
N THR A 46 -6.26 3.00 -1.20
CA THR A 46 -7.19 2.40 -0.25
C THR A 46 -7.06 0.87 -0.26
N PRO A 47 -7.17 0.16 0.88
CA PRO A 47 -7.44 -1.29 0.85
C PRO A 47 -8.65 -1.52 -0.07
N VAL A 48 -8.75 -2.67 -0.75
CA VAL A 48 -9.81 -2.96 -1.77
C VAL A 48 -9.43 -2.53 -3.20
N THR A 49 -8.37 -1.75 -3.39
CA THR A 49 -8.00 -1.22 -4.72
C THR A 49 -7.19 -2.23 -5.55
N VAL A 50 -7.43 -2.26 -6.86
CA VAL A 50 -6.54 -2.99 -7.79
C VAL A 50 -5.29 -2.16 -8.09
N LEU A 51 -4.13 -2.79 -7.97
CA LEU A 51 -2.82 -2.23 -8.25
C LEU A 51 -2.25 -2.81 -9.54
N ILE A 52 -1.48 -2.02 -10.28
CA ILE A 52 -0.60 -2.51 -11.34
C ILE A 52 0.82 -2.46 -10.81
N LEU A 53 1.56 -3.57 -10.96
CA LEU A 53 2.96 -3.62 -10.57
C LEU A 53 3.85 -3.12 -11.70
N LEU A 54 4.75 -2.19 -11.41
CA LEU A 54 5.67 -1.62 -12.41
C LEU A 54 7.00 -2.37 -12.52
N ALA A 55 7.45 -2.99 -11.43
CA ALA A 55 8.78 -3.57 -11.34
C ALA A 55 8.77 -4.93 -10.62
N GLY A 56 9.88 -5.67 -10.76
CA GLY A 56 10.06 -7.00 -10.16
C GLY A 56 9.59 -8.12 -11.09
N ARG A 57 9.50 -9.36 -10.57
CA ARG A 57 9.15 -10.54 -11.39
C ARG A 57 7.74 -10.47 -12.00
N PHE A 58 6.81 -9.85 -11.27
CA PHE A 58 5.40 -9.76 -11.63
C PHE A 58 5.04 -8.35 -12.14
N TRP A 59 5.98 -7.65 -12.80
CA TRP A 59 5.71 -6.36 -13.44
C TRP A 59 4.55 -6.50 -14.45
N GLY A 60 3.82 -5.44 -14.76
CA GLY A 60 2.65 -5.44 -15.64
C GLY A 60 1.40 -6.16 -15.11
N GLU A 61 1.51 -6.98 -14.06
CA GLU A 61 0.36 -7.71 -13.53
C GLU A 61 -0.58 -6.80 -12.74
N ARG A 62 -1.88 -7.09 -12.84
CA ARG A 62 -2.95 -6.44 -12.07
C ARG A 62 -3.21 -7.26 -10.83
N VAL A 63 -3.25 -6.63 -9.65
CA VAL A 63 -3.18 -7.34 -8.39
C VAL A 63 -4.05 -6.65 -7.35
N VAL A 64 -4.68 -7.41 -6.45
CA VAL A 64 -5.60 -6.86 -5.44
C VAL A 64 -4.80 -6.47 -4.19
N PHE A 65 -5.04 -5.27 -3.68
CA PHE A 65 -4.43 -4.80 -2.43
C PHE A 65 -5.28 -5.17 -1.22
N LEU A 66 -4.69 -5.93 -0.29
CA LEU A 66 -5.38 -6.42 0.90
C LEU A 66 -5.22 -5.46 2.08
N LYS A 67 -3.97 -5.26 2.53
CA LYS A 67 -3.63 -4.53 3.76
C LYS A 67 -2.25 -3.92 3.64
N GLN A 68 -2.04 -2.81 4.36
CA GLN A 68 -0.70 -2.28 4.58
C GLN A 68 -0.06 -2.91 5.82
N LEU A 69 1.17 -3.38 5.67
CA LEU A 69 1.97 -3.94 6.76
C LEU A 69 2.56 -2.80 7.62
N PRO A 70 2.91 -3.07 8.90
CA PRO A 70 3.50 -2.04 9.77
C PRO A 70 4.84 -1.51 9.25
N SER A 71 5.57 -2.29 8.43
CA SER A 71 6.73 -1.84 7.67
C SER A 71 6.43 -0.79 6.58
N GLY A 72 5.15 -0.51 6.30
CA GLY A 72 4.67 0.35 5.22
C GLY A 72 4.67 -0.32 3.84
N LEU A 73 5.04 -1.60 3.76
CA LEU A 73 4.88 -2.42 2.55
C LEU A 73 3.41 -2.78 2.31
N LEU A 74 3.06 -3.01 1.05
CA LEU A 74 1.71 -3.39 0.64
C LEU A 74 1.62 -4.91 0.56
N LEU A 75 0.68 -5.51 1.30
CA LEU A 75 0.32 -6.90 1.11
C LEU A 75 -0.65 -7.02 -0.08
N VAL A 76 -0.24 -7.80 -1.05
CA VAL A 76 -0.85 -7.86 -2.37
C VAL A 76 -1.07 -9.32 -2.77
N THR A 77 -2.21 -9.63 -3.37
CA THR A 77 -2.53 -10.95 -3.94
C THR A 77 -3.17 -10.81 -5.31
N GLY A 78 -2.71 -11.61 -6.27
CA GLY A 78 -3.36 -11.70 -7.58
C GLY A 78 -3.85 -13.12 -7.70
N PRO A 79 -5.16 -13.39 -7.49
CA PRO A 79 -5.69 -14.73 -7.27
C PRO A 79 -4.93 -15.77 -8.10
N PHE A 80 -4.24 -16.69 -7.44
CA PHE A 80 -3.12 -17.41 -8.04
C PHE A 80 -3.54 -18.21 -9.29
N LYS A 81 -4.82 -18.63 -9.33
CA LYS A 81 -5.43 -19.31 -10.47
C LYS A 81 -5.65 -18.43 -11.71
N VAL A 82 -5.72 -17.11 -11.54
CA VAL A 82 -5.99 -16.15 -12.63
C VAL A 82 -4.68 -15.58 -13.17
N ASN A 83 -3.81 -15.06 -12.30
CA ASN A 83 -2.62 -14.29 -12.71
C ASN A 83 -1.29 -14.97 -12.35
N GLY A 84 -1.32 -16.04 -11.53
CA GLY A 84 -0.11 -16.70 -11.04
C GLY A 84 0.71 -15.86 -10.07
N VAL A 85 0.15 -14.78 -9.50
CA VAL A 85 0.83 -13.90 -8.54
C VAL A 85 0.50 -14.37 -7.11
N PRO A 86 1.45 -14.97 -6.37
CA PRO A 86 1.19 -15.39 -5.01
C PRO A 86 1.09 -14.18 -4.06
N LEU A 87 0.62 -14.43 -2.84
CA LEU A 87 0.67 -13.52 -1.71
C LEU A 87 2.09 -12.99 -1.54
N ARG A 88 2.22 -11.67 -1.66
CA ARG A 88 3.52 -11.01 -1.69
C ARG A 88 3.43 -9.59 -1.16
N TRP A 89 4.44 -9.21 -0.38
CA TRP A 89 4.70 -7.82 -0.04
C TRP A 89 5.36 -7.03 -1.18
N VAL A 90 4.90 -5.81 -1.42
CA VAL A 90 5.40 -4.94 -2.49
C VAL A 90 5.61 -3.53 -1.95
N ASN A 91 6.67 -2.86 -2.41
CA ASN A 91 6.89 -1.46 -2.09
C ASN A 91 5.91 -0.57 -2.88
N GLN A 92 5.29 0.39 -2.19
CA GLN A 92 4.35 1.36 -2.76
C GLN A 92 4.88 2.10 -3.99
N SER A 93 6.18 2.41 -4.06
CA SER A 93 6.77 3.11 -5.21
C SER A 93 6.67 2.34 -6.53
N TYR A 94 6.49 1.03 -6.48
CA TYR A 94 6.35 0.17 -7.66
C TYR A 94 4.89 -0.17 -7.98
N ALA A 95 3.94 0.40 -7.25
CA ALA A 95 2.52 0.12 -7.39
C ALA A 95 1.76 1.32 -7.93
N ILE A 96 0.83 1.03 -8.83
CA ILE A 96 -0.05 1.97 -9.51
C ILE A 96 -1.48 1.60 -9.06
N ALA A 97 -2.07 2.37 -8.11
CA ALA A 97 -3.46 2.27 -7.64
C ALA A 97 -4.56 2.74 -8.61
N THR A 98 -5.32 1.79 -9.17
CA THR A 98 -6.32 2.06 -10.22
C THR A 98 -7.63 2.56 -9.60
N SER A 99 -8.58 3.02 -10.42
CA SER A 99 -9.91 3.40 -9.91
C SER A 99 -10.81 2.21 -9.57
N THR A 100 -10.47 1.00 -10.04
CA THR A 100 -11.25 -0.21 -9.80
C THR A 100 -11.04 -0.75 -8.40
N LYS A 101 -12.15 -1.09 -7.74
CA LYS A 101 -12.19 -1.64 -6.38
C LYS A 101 -12.89 -3.00 -6.40
N VAL A 102 -12.45 -3.92 -5.54
CA VAL A 102 -12.94 -5.30 -5.42
C VAL A 102 -13.25 -5.59 -3.97
N ASP A 103 -14.47 -6.02 -3.65
CA ASP A 103 -14.87 -6.25 -2.27
C ASP A 103 -14.03 -7.34 -1.56
N ILE A 104 -13.49 -7.02 -0.38
CA ILE A 104 -12.56 -7.86 0.42
C ILE A 104 -13.21 -8.30 1.75
N SER A 105 -14.51 -8.11 1.93
CA SER A 105 -15.21 -8.32 3.22
C SER A 105 -15.11 -9.74 3.78
N GLY A 106 -14.82 -10.75 2.96
CA GLY A 106 -14.67 -12.15 3.38
C GLY A 106 -13.25 -12.68 3.45
N VAL A 107 -12.22 -11.83 3.43
CA VAL A 107 -10.81 -12.25 3.44
C VAL A 107 -10.16 -12.02 4.80
N ASP A 108 -9.65 -13.08 5.41
CA ASP A 108 -8.88 -13.00 6.65
C ASP A 108 -7.44 -12.60 6.37
N VAL A 109 -7.07 -11.37 6.74
CA VAL A 109 -5.72 -10.80 6.48
C VAL A 109 -4.87 -10.66 7.75
N GLU A 110 -5.40 -11.00 8.92
CA GLU A 110 -4.75 -10.77 10.21
C GLU A 110 -3.51 -11.66 10.43
N LYS A 111 -3.46 -12.84 9.81
CA LYS A 111 -2.36 -13.80 9.96
C LYS A 111 -1.06 -13.36 9.28
N PHE A 112 -1.12 -12.38 8.37
CA PHE A 112 0.00 -12.02 7.50
C PHE A 112 0.71 -10.76 7.99
N ASP A 113 1.86 -10.96 8.62
CA ASP A 113 2.77 -9.90 9.05
C ASP A 113 4.12 -9.94 8.30
N ASP A 114 4.95 -8.91 8.47
CA ASP A 114 6.27 -8.80 7.84
C ASP A 114 7.19 -10.01 8.14
N GLN A 115 7.04 -10.61 9.33
CA GLN A 115 7.81 -11.78 9.74
C GLN A 115 7.49 -13.02 8.90
N TYR A 116 6.24 -13.18 8.46
CA TYR A 116 5.79 -14.32 7.65
C TYR A 116 6.50 -14.40 6.28
N PHE A 117 6.83 -13.23 5.71
CA PHE A 117 7.46 -13.11 4.40
C PHE A 117 8.99 -13.01 4.46
N THR A 118 9.55 -12.88 5.66
CA THR A 118 11.00 -12.84 5.85
C THR A 118 11.57 -14.22 5.54
N LYS A 119 12.56 -14.27 4.65
CA LYS A 119 13.26 -15.52 4.34
C LYS A 119 14.18 -15.85 5.50
N GLU A 120 14.12 -17.07 6.00
CA GLU A 120 15.17 -17.58 6.87
C GLU A 120 16.50 -17.51 6.12
N ALA A 121 17.44 -16.73 6.65
CA ALA A 121 18.76 -16.61 6.07
C ALA A 121 19.54 -17.88 6.41
N GLU A 122 19.64 -18.80 5.45
CA GLU A 122 20.56 -19.93 5.57
C GLU A 122 21.97 -19.39 5.79
N LYS A 123 22.57 -19.72 6.95
CA LYS A 123 23.97 -19.43 7.22
C LYS A 123 24.81 -20.22 6.24
N LYS A 124 25.20 -19.59 5.12
CA LYS A 124 26.17 -20.17 4.18
C LYS A 124 27.42 -20.58 4.96
N LYS A 125 27.64 -21.89 5.11
CA LYS A 125 28.96 -22.43 5.45
C LYS A 125 29.85 -22.17 4.24
N LYS A 126 30.96 -21.45 4.43
CA LYS A 126 31.97 -21.26 3.38
C LYS A 126 32.70 -22.60 3.19
N GLY A 127 32.28 -23.38 2.21
CA GLY A 127 32.98 -24.59 1.75
C GLY A 127 32.83 -24.74 0.23
N GLU A 128 33.93 -25.01 -0.46
CA GLU A 128 34.05 -25.01 -1.93
C GLU A 128 33.25 -26.11 -2.67
N GLY A 129 32.58 -27.03 -1.96
CA GLY A 129 31.97 -28.23 -2.54
C GLY A 129 30.50 -28.13 -3.00
N GLU A 130 29.74 -27.12 -2.59
CA GLU A 130 28.27 -27.06 -2.80
C GLU A 130 27.85 -26.10 -3.93
N PHE A 131 28.75 -25.80 -4.87
CA PHE A 131 28.48 -24.83 -5.95
C PHE A 131 27.55 -25.37 -7.07
N PHE A 132 27.33 -26.69 -7.16
CA PHE A 132 26.62 -27.31 -8.28
C PHE A 132 25.19 -27.79 -8.01
N GLU A 133 24.74 -27.81 -6.76
CA GLU A 133 23.34 -28.11 -6.45
C GLU A 133 22.52 -26.82 -6.41
N ALA A 134 22.04 -26.43 -7.59
CA ALA A 134 20.95 -25.48 -7.70
C ALA A 134 19.66 -26.16 -7.20
N GLU A 135 19.55 -26.34 -5.88
CA GLU A 135 18.34 -26.83 -5.24
C GLU A 135 17.18 -25.89 -5.61
N LYS A 136 16.20 -26.45 -6.31
CA LYS A 136 14.93 -25.77 -6.56
C LYS A 136 14.30 -25.52 -5.19
N LYS A 137 14.26 -24.25 -4.78
CA LYS A 137 13.59 -23.80 -3.54
C LYS A 137 12.20 -24.41 -3.45
N VAL A 138 12.06 -25.47 -2.66
CA VAL A 138 10.78 -26.13 -2.40
C VAL A 138 9.96 -25.16 -1.57
N LEU A 139 8.81 -24.75 -2.11
CA LEU A 139 7.89 -23.88 -1.39
C LEU A 139 7.18 -24.69 -0.30
N PRO A 140 7.15 -24.20 0.95
CA PRO A 140 6.46 -24.87 2.05
C PRO A 140 4.97 -25.03 1.73
N GLU A 141 4.39 -26.17 2.09
CA GLU A 141 3.00 -26.51 1.78
C GLU A 141 1.99 -25.59 2.47
N GLU A 142 2.31 -25.14 3.69
CA GLU A 142 1.51 -24.18 4.46
C GLU A 142 1.19 -22.91 3.67
N LYS A 143 2.19 -22.34 2.98
CA LYS A 143 2.00 -21.13 2.15
C LYS A 143 1.06 -21.35 0.98
N LYS A 144 0.94 -22.59 0.49
CA LYS A 144 0.01 -22.93 -0.60
C LYS A 144 -1.42 -23.03 -0.09
N ASP A 145 -1.62 -23.50 1.13
CA ASP A 145 -2.96 -23.63 1.71
C ASP A 145 -3.50 -22.28 2.21
N ASP A 146 -2.63 -21.46 2.79
CA ASP A 146 -2.94 -20.06 3.11
C ASP A 146 -3.36 -19.27 1.86
N GLN A 147 -2.65 -19.49 0.74
CA GLN A 147 -2.99 -18.88 -0.55
C GLN A 147 -4.40 -19.29 -1.02
N LYS A 148 -4.73 -20.58 -0.95
CA LYS A 148 -6.06 -21.06 -1.36
C LYS A 148 -7.17 -20.49 -0.48
N ALA A 149 -6.91 -20.36 0.82
CA ALA A 149 -7.87 -19.80 1.77
C ALA A 149 -8.17 -18.32 1.46
N VAL A 150 -7.16 -17.53 1.11
CA VAL A 150 -7.32 -16.12 0.72
C VAL A 150 -7.96 -15.97 -0.66
N ASP A 151 -7.59 -16.83 -1.62
CA ASP A 151 -8.08 -16.71 -3.00
C ASP A 151 -9.53 -17.18 -3.17
N ALA A 152 -9.99 -18.15 -2.37
CA ALA A 152 -11.35 -18.68 -2.47
C ALA A 152 -12.46 -17.61 -2.36
N PRO A 153 -12.47 -16.71 -1.36
CA PRO A 153 -13.43 -15.61 -1.29
C PRO A 153 -13.23 -14.56 -2.39
N LEU A 154 -11.97 -14.25 -2.76
CA LEU A 154 -11.67 -13.25 -3.79
C LEU A 154 -12.17 -13.66 -5.17
N ILE A 155 -12.03 -14.94 -5.53
CA ILE A 155 -12.49 -15.45 -6.82
C ILE A 155 -14.01 -15.31 -6.96
N LYS A 156 -14.76 -15.52 -5.87
CA LYS A 156 -16.22 -15.33 -5.88
C LYS A 156 -16.60 -13.88 -6.20
N ALA A 157 -15.97 -12.92 -5.52
CA ALA A 157 -16.19 -11.49 -5.78
C ALA A 157 -15.79 -11.07 -7.21
N ILE A 158 -14.75 -11.71 -7.77
CA ILE A 158 -14.28 -11.43 -9.14
C ILE A 158 -15.23 -11.99 -10.20
N GLU A 159 -15.88 -13.12 -9.92
CA GLU A 159 -16.83 -13.76 -10.84
C GLU A 159 -18.17 -13.02 -10.92
N GLU A 160 -18.52 -12.24 -9.89
CA GLU A 160 -19.70 -11.36 -9.90
C GLU A 160 -19.58 -10.21 -10.92
N VAL A 161 -18.36 -9.75 -11.19
CA VAL A 161 -18.09 -8.66 -12.13
C VAL A 161 -17.75 -9.23 -13.51
N ALA A 162 -18.59 -8.95 -14.49
CA ALA A 162 -18.40 -9.41 -15.87
C ALA A 162 -17.01 -9.03 -16.41
N GLU A 163 -16.35 -10.00 -17.06
CA GLU A 163 -15.03 -9.86 -17.71
C GLU A 163 -13.86 -9.49 -16.78
N PHE A 164 -14.07 -9.36 -15.48
CA PHE A 164 -13.04 -8.91 -14.56
C PHE A 164 -11.90 -9.91 -14.40
N LYS A 165 -12.19 -11.20 -14.55
CA LYS A 165 -11.19 -12.27 -14.62
C LYS A 165 -10.23 -12.11 -15.81
N VAL A 166 -10.75 -11.72 -16.97
CA VAL A 166 -9.95 -11.44 -18.17
C VAL A 166 -9.14 -10.17 -17.97
N TYR A 167 -9.74 -9.16 -17.34
CA TYR A 167 -9.03 -7.94 -16.96
C TYR A 167 -7.85 -8.24 -16.04
N LEU A 168 -8.02 -9.05 -14.99
CA LEU A 168 -6.92 -9.38 -14.09
C LEU A 168 -5.82 -10.19 -14.80
N ALA A 169 -6.18 -11.18 -15.62
CA ALA A 169 -5.22 -12.02 -16.35
C ALA A 169 -4.43 -11.26 -17.42
N ALA A 170 -4.98 -10.15 -17.93
CA ALA A 170 -4.33 -9.35 -18.95
C ALA A 170 -3.24 -8.46 -18.35
N ARG A 171 -2.02 -8.67 -18.85
CA ARG A 171 -0.85 -7.87 -18.51
C ARG A 171 -0.98 -6.44 -19.05
N PHE A 172 -0.72 -5.46 -18.20
CA PHE A 172 -0.69 -4.05 -18.58
C PHE A 172 0.62 -3.71 -19.31
N SER A 173 0.47 -3.14 -20.50
CA SER A 173 1.56 -2.53 -21.28
C SER A 173 1.05 -1.27 -21.96
N LEU A 174 1.97 -0.34 -22.23
CA LEU A 174 1.67 0.85 -23.02
C LEU A 174 1.92 0.54 -24.48
N GLN A 175 0.97 0.90 -25.35
CA GLN A 175 1.17 0.83 -26.79
C GLN A 175 1.96 2.04 -27.28
N SER A 176 2.61 1.91 -28.44
CA SER A 176 3.31 3.02 -29.07
C SER A 176 2.37 4.20 -29.30
N GLY A 177 2.76 5.38 -28.84
CA GLY A 177 1.96 6.61 -28.93
C GLY A 177 1.08 6.90 -27.70
N MET A 178 0.92 5.98 -26.75
CA MET A 178 0.21 6.26 -25.49
C MET A 178 1.12 6.97 -24.49
N LYS A 179 0.78 8.20 -24.09
CA LYS A 179 1.56 8.95 -23.09
C LYS A 179 1.06 8.65 -21.68
N THR A 180 2.00 8.42 -20.76
CA THR A 180 1.71 8.12 -19.35
C THR A 180 0.97 9.24 -18.64
N GLN A 181 1.27 10.49 -18.97
CA GLN A 181 0.66 11.69 -18.37
C GLN A 181 -0.83 11.86 -18.72
N GLU A 182 -1.28 11.26 -19.82
CA GLU A 182 -2.66 11.38 -20.31
C GLU A 182 -3.56 10.28 -19.71
N LEU A 183 -2.98 9.24 -19.11
CA LEU A 183 -3.75 8.15 -18.50
C LEU A 183 -4.43 8.62 -17.20
N ALA A 184 -5.75 8.45 -17.14
CA ALA A 184 -6.59 8.83 -16.00
C ALA A 184 -6.11 8.25 -14.66
N PHE A 185 -5.47 7.10 -14.72
CA PHE A 185 -4.79 6.45 -13.61
C PHE A 185 -3.83 7.40 -12.85
N TRP A 186 -2.93 8.07 -13.57
CA TRP A 186 -1.87 8.91 -12.96
C TRP A 186 -2.41 10.27 -12.54
N ARG A 187 -3.52 10.71 -13.14
CA ARG A 187 -4.15 12.00 -12.87
C ARG A 187 -4.79 12.07 -11.48
N ASN A 188 -5.34 10.96 -10.99
CA ASN A 188 -6.01 10.88 -9.69
C ASN A 188 -5.05 10.89 -8.49
N GLY A 189 -3.74 10.69 -8.70
CA GLY A 189 -2.70 10.83 -7.66
C GLY A 189 -2.05 12.22 -7.59
N LEU A 190 -2.24 13.06 -8.61
CA LEU A 190 -1.63 14.41 -8.73
C LEU A 190 -2.66 15.55 -8.64
N SER A 191 -3.90 15.26 -8.26
CA SER A 191 -4.97 16.27 -8.23
C SER A 191 -5.02 17.03 -6.90
N TYR A 192 -4.03 17.90 -6.68
CA TYR A 192 -4.26 19.21 -6.04
C TYR A 192 -3.89 20.33 -7.03
N HIS A 193 -4.37 20.23 -8.26
CA HIS A 193 -4.66 21.43 -9.03
C HIS A 193 -6.14 21.73 -8.83
N HIS A 194 -6.37 22.76 -8.01
CA HIS A 194 -7.62 23.49 -7.83
C HIS A 194 -8.54 23.33 -9.05
N VAL A 195 -9.54 22.46 -8.92
CA VAL A 195 -10.65 22.38 -9.88
C VAL A 195 -11.40 23.70 -9.74
N SER A 196 -11.02 24.69 -10.54
CA SER A 196 -11.86 25.85 -10.78
C SER A 196 -13.08 25.36 -11.54
N LEU A 197 -14.09 24.91 -10.81
CA LEU A 197 -15.45 24.83 -11.33
C LEU A 197 -15.75 26.21 -11.95
N PRO A 198 -16.09 26.28 -13.25
CA PRO A 198 -16.45 27.54 -13.85
C PRO A 198 -17.65 28.10 -13.07
N ARG A 199 -17.54 29.33 -12.58
CA ARG A 199 -18.57 30.02 -11.75
C ARG A 199 -19.97 29.96 -12.38
N SER A 200 -20.07 29.73 -13.70
CA SER A 200 -21.33 29.50 -14.43
C SER A 200 -22.09 28.25 -13.97
N HIS A 201 -21.40 27.16 -13.61
CA HIS A 201 -22.07 25.93 -13.22
C HIS A 201 -22.64 25.98 -11.79
N PHE A 202 -21.95 26.70 -10.89
CA PHE A 202 -22.42 26.88 -9.51
C PHE A 202 -23.68 27.75 -9.45
N LEU A 203 -23.76 28.78 -10.30
CA LEU A 203 -24.97 29.59 -10.46
C LEU A 203 -26.11 28.76 -11.06
N LEU A 204 -25.86 27.92 -12.06
CA LEU A 204 -26.89 27.03 -12.64
C LEU A 204 -27.44 26.02 -11.62
N VAL A 205 -26.59 25.41 -10.80
CA VAL A 205 -27.03 24.46 -9.75
C VAL A 205 -27.81 25.18 -8.64
N LEU A 206 -27.40 26.40 -8.25
CA LEU A 206 -28.14 27.20 -7.27
C LEU A 206 -29.51 27.65 -7.82
N LEU A 207 -29.58 28.01 -9.10
CA LEU A 207 -30.84 28.43 -9.75
C LEU A 207 -31.81 27.25 -9.91
N LEU A 208 -31.29 26.05 -10.20
CA LEU A 208 -32.10 24.84 -10.27
C LEU A 208 -32.63 24.45 -8.87
N LEU A 209 -31.82 24.55 -7.83
CA LEU A 209 -32.25 24.31 -6.44
C LEU A 209 -33.30 25.33 -5.98
N LEU A 210 -33.14 26.62 -6.33
CA LEU A 210 -34.13 27.65 -6.02
C LEU A 210 -35.47 27.42 -6.74
N LEU A 211 -35.45 26.95 -7.99
CA LEU A 211 -36.67 26.57 -8.71
C LEU A 211 -37.37 25.38 -8.05
N ILE A 212 -36.62 24.34 -7.67
CA ILE A 212 -37.18 23.16 -7.01
C ILE A 212 -37.80 23.53 -5.65
N VAL A 213 -37.15 24.41 -4.88
CA VAL A 213 -37.66 24.86 -3.58
C VAL A 213 -38.94 25.70 -3.75
N ASN A 214 -39.00 26.56 -4.77
CA ASN A 214 -40.19 27.37 -5.04
C ASN A 214 -41.39 26.54 -5.49
N ASP A 215 -41.19 25.51 -6.33
CA ASP A 215 -42.25 24.58 -6.72
C ASP A 215 -42.78 23.76 -5.53
N LEU A 216 -41.89 23.35 -4.62
CA LEU A 216 -42.29 22.60 -3.43
C LEU A 216 -43.10 23.48 -2.46
N ILE A 217 -42.73 24.76 -2.31
CA ILE A 217 -43.47 25.72 -1.47
C ILE A 217 -44.86 26.00 -2.07
N ALA A 218 -44.99 26.08 -3.39
CA ALA A 218 -46.28 26.30 -4.06
C ALA A 218 -47.24 25.11 -3.97
N GLN A 219 -46.76 23.90 -3.68
CA GLN A 219 -47.61 22.73 -3.44
C GLN A 219 -48.07 22.57 -1.97
N ILE A 220 -47.44 23.30 -1.05
CA ILE A 220 -47.72 23.21 0.40
C ILE A 220 -48.65 24.35 0.87
N LEU A 221 -48.80 25.41 0.07
CA LEU A 221 -49.71 26.55 0.29
C LEU A 221 -50.98 26.42 -0.55
#